data_AF-A0A8C2FFW2-F1
#
_entry.id   AF-A0A8C2FFW2-F1
#
_cell.length_a   1.000
_cell.length_b   1.000
_cell.length_c   1.000
_cell.angle_alpha   90.00
_cell.angle_beta   90.00
_cell.angle_gamma   90.00
#
_symmetry.space_group_name_H-M   'P 1'
#
loop_
_entity.id
_entity.type
_entity.pdbx_description
1 polymer ?
#
loop_
_entity_poly.entity_id
_entity_poly.type
_entity_poly.pdbx_seq_one_letter_code
_entity_poly.pdbx_strand_id
1 'polypeptide(L)'
;MLVTINISGLRFETQLKTLARYPNTLLGDPTKRMRFYDPVRNEFYFDRNRPSFDAILHFYQSGGRLRRPINVPVEIFMDEIKFYEIGDDVINRFREDEGLLKEDERPVPANELKRQIWLLFEHPDSSGPARMIAIVSVMIILISIAIFCIETLPEFREDNRVFNNHLAPNGTTAGKRSSTFTDPFFLLETICVVWFSFELFVRFLACPSKPAFFKDIMNVIDIVAILPYFITLGLDLSEVQSNSQQTTSLAILRVIRLVRVFRIFKLSRHSKGLQILGQTLRASMRELGLLIFFLLIGIILFSSAVYFAEVDDPESSFTSIPDAFWW
;
A
#
# COMPACT_ATOMS: atom_id res chain seq x y z
N MET A 1 -3.28 43.65 -32.93
CA MET A 1 -4.55 44.02 -32.27
C MET A 1 -4.39 43.78 -30.78
N LEU A 2 -4.67 44.81 -29.97
CA LEU A 2 -4.71 44.72 -28.52
C LEU A 2 -6.08 44.16 -28.10
N VAL A 3 -6.13 43.44 -26.99
CA VAL A 3 -7.35 42.87 -26.41
C VAL A 3 -7.40 43.27 -24.95
N THR A 4 -8.51 43.88 -24.54
CA THR A 4 -8.77 44.26 -23.16
C THR A 4 -9.68 43.22 -22.50
N ILE A 5 -9.28 42.73 -21.34
CA ILE A 5 -10.00 41.74 -20.54
C ILE A 5 -10.26 42.35 -19.16
N ASN A 6 -11.52 42.45 -18.77
CA ASN A 6 -11.96 43.01 -17.51
C ASN A 6 -12.45 41.89 -16.58
N ILE A 7 -11.76 41.71 -15.46
CA ILE A 7 -12.09 40.72 -14.43
C ILE A 7 -12.66 41.45 -13.21
N SER A 8 -13.99 41.43 -13.06
CA SER A 8 -14.73 42.10 -11.98
C SER A 8 -14.22 43.53 -11.68
N GLY A 9 -13.96 44.31 -12.73
CA GLY A 9 -13.47 45.70 -12.67
C GLY A 9 -11.96 45.88 -12.80
N LEU A 10 -11.15 44.81 -12.69
CA LEU A 10 -9.71 44.86 -12.93
C LEU A 10 -9.41 44.62 -14.41
N ARG A 11 -8.82 45.62 -15.08
CA ARG A 11 -8.50 45.54 -16.51
C ARG A 11 -7.10 44.99 -16.73
N PHE A 12 -7.04 44.07 -17.68
CA PHE A 12 -5.83 43.47 -18.21
C PHE A 12 -5.79 43.70 -19.72
N GLU A 13 -4.59 43.87 -20.25
CA GLU A 13 -4.38 44.07 -21.68
C GLU A 13 -3.33 43.10 -22.20
N THR A 14 -3.59 42.55 -23.38
CA THR A 14 -2.65 41.65 -24.06
C THR A 14 -2.80 41.73 -25.57
N GLN A 15 -1.90 41.08 -26.28
CA GLN A 15 -1.98 41.01 -27.74
C GLN A 15 -2.81 39.80 -28.15
N LEU A 16 -3.64 39.95 -29.19
CA LEU A 16 -4.46 38.84 -29.70
C LEU A 16 -3.61 37.60 -30.06
N LYS A 17 -2.39 37.81 -30.57
CA LYS A 17 -1.44 36.73 -30.88
C LYS A 17 -0.99 35.93 -29.64
N THR A 18 -1.01 36.54 -28.46
CA THR A 18 -0.65 35.88 -27.19
C THR A 18 -1.73 34.88 -26.80
N LEU A 19 -3.01 35.25 -26.94
CA LEU A 19 -4.14 34.36 -26.70
C LEU A 19 -4.22 33.25 -27.75
N ALA A 20 -3.98 33.59 -29.02
CA ALA A 20 -4.02 32.66 -30.14
C ALA A 20 -2.97 31.52 -30.06
N ARG A 21 -1.98 31.62 -29.15
CA ARG A 21 -1.01 30.55 -28.88
C ARG A 21 -1.69 29.27 -28.35
N TYR A 22 -2.85 29.38 -27.71
CA TYR A 22 -3.59 28.25 -27.14
C TYR A 22 -5.04 28.23 -27.64
N PRO A 23 -5.27 27.83 -28.90
CA PRO A 23 -6.58 27.98 -29.56
C PRO A 23 -7.70 27.15 -28.91
N ASN A 24 -7.38 26.11 -28.16
CA ASN A 24 -8.38 25.24 -27.53
C ASN A 24 -8.94 25.81 -26.21
N THR A 25 -8.30 26.83 -25.65
CA THR A 25 -8.72 27.49 -24.39
C THR A 25 -9.87 28.46 -24.60
N LEU A 26 -10.56 28.84 -23.53
CA LEU A 26 -11.67 29.81 -23.60
C LEU A 26 -11.24 31.14 -24.23
N LEU A 27 -10.08 31.68 -23.81
CA LEU A 27 -9.59 32.97 -24.32
C LEU A 27 -8.90 32.85 -25.67
N GLY A 28 -8.35 31.69 -26.03
CA GLY A 28 -7.72 31.46 -27.33
C GLY A 28 -8.71 31.24 -28.46
N ASP A 29 -9.85 30.62 -28.18
CA ASP A 29 -10.92 30.35 -29.14
C ASP A 29 -11.80 31.59 -29.37
N PRO A 30 -11.87 32.15 -30.60
CA PRO A 30 -12.74 33.28 -30.91
C PRO A 30 -14.22 33.02 -30.61
N THR A 31 -14.70 31.80 -30.83
CA THR A 31 -16.12 31.45 -30.65
C THR A 31 -16.50 31.36 -29.18
N LYS A 32 -15.61 30.81 -28.33
CA LYS A 32 -15.85 30.69 -26.89
C LYS A 32 -15.83 32.05 -26.20
N ARG A 33 -14.80 32.87 -26.46
CA ARG A 33 -14.68 34.19 -25.82
C ARG A 33 -15.72 35.21 -26.28
N MET A 34 -16.30 35.05 -27.49
CA MET A 34 -17.29 36.00 -28.03
C MET A 34 -18.49 36.19 -27.09
N ARG A 35 -18.86 35.15 -26.33
CA ARG A 35 -19.96 35.21 -25.34
C ARG A 35 -19.73 36.22 -24.22
N PHE A 36 -18.47 36.62 -24.00
CA PHE A 36 -18.05 37.54 -22.93
C PHE A 36 -17.69 38.94 -23.46
N TYR A 37 -17.88 39.20 -24.75
CA TYR A 37 -17.51 40.47 -25.38
C TYR A 37 -18.57 41.55 -25.13
N ASP A 38 -18.14 42.69 -24.57
CA ASP A 38 -18.94 43.90 -24.45
C ASP A 38 -18.63 44.86 -25.62
N PRO A 39 -19.56 45.05 -26.58
CA PRO A 39 -19.34 45.90 -27.74
C PRO A 39 -19.31 47.40 -27.41
N VAL A 40 -19.89 47.83 -26.28
CA VAL A 40 -19.93 49.23 -25.86
C VAL A 40 -18.58 49.67 -25.31
N ARG A 41 -17.96 48.80 -24.51
CA ARG A 41 -16.66 49.05 -23.87
C ARG A 41 -15.47 48.49 -24.64
N ASN A 42 -15.72 47.70 -25.69
CA ASN A 42 -14.70 47.03 -26.48
C ASN A 42 -13.74 46.17 -25.61
N GLU A 43 -14.30 45.45 -24.64
CA GLU A 43 -13.57 44.61 -23.70
C GLU A 43 -14.28 43.26 -23.49
N PHE A 44 -13.55 42.23 -23.05
CA PHE A 44 -14.14 40.98 -22.60
C PHE A 44 -14.36 41.03 -21.09
N TYR A 45 -15.59 40.85 -20.62
CA TYR A 45 -15.94 40.93 -19.20
C TYR A 45 -16.15 39.56 -18.56
N PHE A 46 -15.53 39.33 -17.40
CA PHE A 46 -15.68 38.14 -16.58
C PHE A 46 -15.95 38.54 -15.13
N ASP A 47 -17.06 38.07 -14.57
CA ASP A 47 -17.36 38.23 -13.15
C ASP A 47 -16.75 37.07 -12.33
N ARG A 48 -15.43 37.14 -12.10
CA ARG A 48 -14.61 36.03 -11.57
C ARG A 48 -13.51 36.49 -10.62
N ASN A 49 -12.75 35.53 -10.09
CA ASN A 49 -11.72 35.80 -9.10
C ASN A 49 -10.57 36.65 -9.67
N ARG A 50 -10.46 37.90 -9.20
CA ARG A 50 -9.48 38.88 -9.70
C ARG A 50 -8.03 38.44 -9.50
N PRO A 51 -7.61 37.98 -8.31
CA PRO A 51 -6.21 37.59 -8.07
C PRO A 51 -5.73 36.42 -8.93
N SER A 52 -6.60 35.47 -9.28
CA SER A 52 -6.24 34.33 -10.12
C SER A 52 -5.84 34.72 -11.54
N PHE A 53 -6.45 35.78 -12.10
CA PHE A 53 -6.32 36.05 -13.52
C PHE A 53 -4.90 36.47 -13.95
N ASP A 54 -4.12 37.04 -13.04
CA ASP A 54 -2.72 37.40 -13.32
C ASP A 54 -1.92 36.18 -13.78
N ALA A 55 -2.06 35.06 -13.06
CA ALA A 55 -1.42 33.80 -13.42
C ALA A 55 -2.00 33.16 -14.68
N ILE A 56 -3.32 33.28 -14.91
CA ILE A 56 -3.96 32.79 -16.14
C ILE A 56 -3.43 33.56 -17.36
N LEU A 57 -3.30 34.88 -17.27
CA LEU A 57 -2.76 35.68 -18.35
C LEU A 57 -1.27 35.40 -18.57
N HIS A 58 -0.50 35.27 -17.49
CA HIS A 58 0.91 34.92 -17.53
C HIS A 58 1.15 33.55 -18.20
N PHE A 59 0.24 32.58 -18.07
CA PHE A 59 0.32 31.31 -18.80
C PHE A 59 0.40 31.51 -20.32
N TYR A 60 -0.42 32.39 -20.89
CA TYR A 60 -0.36 32.70 -22.34
C TYR A 60 0.95 33.43 -22.69
N GLN A 61 1.34 34.41 -21.88
CA GLN A 61 2.52 35.25 -22.12
C GLN A 61 3.82 34.43 -22.07
N SER A 62 4.00 33.64 -21.02
CA SER A 62 5.17 32.81 -20.76
C SER A 62 5.28 31.59 -21.67
N GLY A 63 4.21 31.24 -22.40
CA GLY A 63 4.19 30.05 -23.25
C GLY A 63 4.02 28.76 -22.45
N GLY A 64 3.20 28.81 -21.40
CA GLY A 64 2.70 27.60 -20.73
C GLY A 64 3.09 27.47 -19.27
N ARG A 65 3.72 28.48 -18.66
CA ARG A 65 4.06 28.44 -17.23
C ARG A 65 2.86 28.90 -16.40
N LEU A 66 2.29 27.98 -15.65
CA LEU A 66 1.18 28.23 -14.74
C LEU A 66 1.68 28.09 -13.30
N ARG A 67 1.57 29.16 -12.52
CA ARG A 67 1.92 29.17 -11.09
C ARG A 67 0.78 29.84 -10.34
N ARG A 68 0.27 29.20 -9.29
CA ARG A 68 -0.79 29.78 -8.47
C ARG A 68 -0.26 30.99 -7.69
N PRO A 69 -1.00 32.10 -7.67
CA PRO A 69 -0.69 33.21 -6.78
C PRO A 69 -0.80 32.77 -5.30
N ILE A 70 0.19 33.12 -4.48
CA ILE A 70 0.30 32.65 -3.08
C ILE A 70 -0.93 33.02 -2.24
N ASN A 71 -1.56 34.15 -2.55
CA ASN A 71 -2.76 34.67 -1.89
C ASN A 71 -4.08 34.02 -2.37
N VAL A 72 -4.03 33.07 -3.30
CA VAL A 72 -5.22 32.39 -3.82
C VAL A 72 -5.24 30.93 -3.33
N PRO A 73 -6.33 30.48 -2.68
CA PRO A 73 -6.51 29.08 -2.32
C PRO A 73 -6.45 28.14 -3.54
N VAL A 74 -5.93 26.93 -3.35
CA VAL A 74 -5.73 25.94 -4.42
C VAL A 74 -7.04 25.60 -5.13
N GLU A 75 -8.12 25.41 -4.38
CA GLU A 75 -9.44 25.07 -4.92
C GLU A 75 -9.99 26.18 -5.83
N ILE A 76 -9.92 27.44 -5.37
CA ILE A 76 -10.36 28.62 -6.14
C ILE A 76 -9.55 28.71 -7.44
N PHE A 77 -8.23 28.55 -7.36
CA PHE A 77 -7.39 28.63 -8.56
C PHE A 77 -7.67 27.48 -9.52
N MET A 78 -7.88 26.26 -9.01
CA MET A 78 -8.26 25.09 -9.81
C MET A 78 -9.56 25.33 -10.59
N ASP A 79 -10.56 25.95 -9.97
CA ASP A 79 -11.83 26.28 -10.61
C ASP A 79 -11.66 27.34 -11.71
N GLU A 80 -10.75 28.30 -11.53
CA GLU A 80 -10.39 29.26 -12.58
C GLU A 80 -9.67 28.59 -13.75
N ILE A 81 -8.70 27.70 -13.49
CA ILE A 81 -8.00 26.94 -14.53
C ILE A 81 -9.00 26.12 -15.38
N LYS A 82 -9.94 25.44 -14.71
CA LYS A 82 -11.02 24.69 -15.38
C LYS A 82 -11.94 25.62 -16.18
N PHE A 83 -12.35 26.74 -15.60
CA PHE A 83 -13.23 27.70 -16.29
C PHE A 83 -12.60 28.27 -17.55
N TYR A 84 -11.32 28.65 -17.50
CA TYR A 84 -10.60 29.17 -18.67
C TYR A 84 -10.18 28.06 -19.65
N GLU A 85 -10.53 26.80 -19.38
CA GLU A 85 -10.26 25.63 -20.21
C GLU A 85 -8.76 25.48 -20.52
N ILE A 86 -7.91 25.76 -19.52
CA ILE A 86 -6.47 25.58 -19.59
C ILE A 86 -6.22 24.06 -19.52
N GLY A 87 -6.16 23.39 -20.68
CA GLY A 87 -6.37 21.95 -20.88
C GLY A 87 -5.72 20.96 -19.90
N ASP A 88 -6.20 19.71 -19.95
CA ASP A 88 -5.95 18.67 -18.94
C ASP A 88 -4.46 18.41 -18.65
N ASP A 89 -3.58 18.48 -19.65
CA ASP A 89 -2.13 18.30 -19.46
C ASP A 89 -1.50 19.38 -18.57
N VAL A 90 -2.05 20.60 -18.58
CA VAL A 90 -1.59 21.69 -17.72
C VAL A 90 -2.18 21.54 -16.33
N ILE A 91 -3.45 21.13 -16.22
CA ILE A 91 -4.10 20.83 -14.94
C ILE A 91 -3.35 19.71 -14.21
N ASN A 92 -2.95 18.64 -14.92
CA ASN A 92 -2.21 17.53 -14.34
C ASN A 92 -0.85 18.00 -13.80
N ARG A 93 -0.08 18.75 -14.59
CA ARG A 93 1.20 19.34 -14.12
C ARG A 93 1.02 20.29 -12.95
N PHE A 94 -0.05 21.10 -12.95
CA PHE A 94 -0.36 21.98 -11.84
C PHE A 94 -0.67 21.22 -10.54
N ARG A 95 -1.42 20.11 -10.62
CA ARG A 95 -1.68 19.24 -9.47
C ARG A 95 -0.39 18.63 -8.91
N GLU A 96 0.48 18.14 -9.79
CA GLU A 96 1.79 17.61 -9.41
C GLU A 96 2.65 18.67 -8.70
N ASP A 97 2.71 19.88 -9.25
CA ASP A 97 3.47 21.00 -8.68
C ASP A 97 2.94 21.48 -7.32
N GLU A 98 1.62 21.40 -7.09
CA GLU A 98 1.00 21.71 -5.78
C GLU A 98 1.08 20.52 -4.79
N GLY A 99 1.68 19.39 -5.18
CA GLY A 99 1.74 18.20 -4.34
C GLY A 99 0.39 17.51 -4.16
N LEU A 100 -0.61 17.85 -4.99
CA LEU A 100 -1.87 17.14 -5.07
C LEU A 100 -1.64 15.84 -5.83
N LEU A 101 -1.16 14.82 -5.13
CA LEU A 101 -1.03 13.47 -5.67
C LEU A 101 -2.37 13.07 -6.29
N LYS A 102 -2.33 12.70 -7.57
CA LYS A 102 -3.48 12.07 -8.23
C LYS A 102 -3.76 10.80 -7.44
N GLU A 103 -4.96 10.66 -6.88
CA GLU A 103 -5.41 9.33 -6.49
C GLU A 103 -5.38 8.50 -7.77
N ASP A 104 -4.44 7.55 -7.87
CA ASP A 104 -4.39 6.64 -9.01
C ASP A 104 -5.76 5.98 -9.11
N GLU A 105 -6.57 6.39 -10.11
CA GLU A 105 -7.84 5.76 -10.42
C GLU A 105 -7.54 4.31 -10.79
N ARG A 106 -7.65 3.41 -9.80
CA ARG A 106 -7.38 1.99 -10.02
C ARG A 106 -8.37 1.51 -11.09
N PRO A 107 -7.89 0.85 -12.15
CA PRO A 107 -8.77 0.40 -13.21
C PRO A 107 -9.86 -0.50 -12.63
N VAL A 108 -11.12 -0.20 -12.95
CA VAL A 108 -12.25 -1.07 -12.59
C VAL A 108 -12.54 -2.04 -13.74
N PRO A 109 -13.05 -3.26 -13.45
CA PRO A 109 -13.43 -4.19 -14.50
C PRO A 109 -14.56 -3.61 -15.35
N ALA A 110 -14.50 -3.80 -16.68
CA ALA A 110 -15.52 -3.30 -17.60
C ALA A 110 -16.88 -4.03 -17.48
N ASN A 111 -16.85 -5.32 -17.10
CA ASN A 111 -18.07 -6.12 -16.94
C ASN A 111 -18.77 -5.78 -15.61
N GLU A 112 -20.08 -5.50 -15.67
CA GLU A 112 -20.85 -5.06 -14.49
C GLU A 112 -20.80 -6.06 -13.33
N LEU A 113 -20.97 -7.36 -13.60
CA LEU A 113 -20.90 -8.39 -12.54
C LEU A 113 -19.51 -8.45 -11.90
N LYS A 114 -18.44 -8.38 -12.71
CA LYS A 114 -17.06 -8.36 -12.18
C LYS A 114 -16.80 -7.09 -11.40
N ARG A 115 -17.33 -5.95 -11.86
CA ARG A 115 -17.23 -4.67 -11.17
C ARG A 115 -17.91 -4.71 -9.80
N GLN A 116 -19.12 -5.26 -9.72
CA GLN A 116 -19.84 -5.41 -8.44
C GLN A 116 -19.07 -6.29 -7.46
N ILE A 117 -18.59 -7.46 -7.91
CA ILE A 117 -17.78 -8.37 -7.07
C ILE A 117 -16.47 -7.70 -6.65
N TRP A 118 -15.80 -7.01 -7.57
CA TRP A 118 -14.57 -6.30 -7.30
C TRP A 118 -14.76 -5.20 -6.24
N LEU A 119 -15.80 -4.36 -6.38
CA LEU A 119 -16.13 -3.34 -5.40
C LEU A 119 -16.45 -3.94 -4.03
N LEU A 120 -17.20 -5.05 -4.00
CA LEU A 120 -17.58 -5.74 -2.78
C LEU A 120 -16.39 -6.25 -1.96
N PHE A 121 -15.33 -6.75 -2.61
CA PHE A 121 -14.17 -7.34 -1.95
C PHE A 121 -12.94 -6.42 -1.84
N GLU A 122 -12.80 -5.44 -2.73
CA GLU A 122 -11.65 -4.53 -2.78
C GLU A 122 -11.91 -3.22 -2.04
N HIS A 123 -13.16 -2.71 -2.05
CA HIS A 123 -13.53 -1.40 -1.51
C HIS A 123 -14.59 -1.54 -0.41
N PRO A 124 -14.20 -1.61 0.87
CA PRO A 124 -15.13 -1.72 1.99
C PRO A 124 -16.16 -0.59 2.07
N ASP A 125 -15.78 0.61 1.63
CA ASP A 125 -16.63 1.81 1.65
C ASP A 125 -17.66 1.83 0.51
N SER A 126 -17.63 0.85 -0.41
CA SER A 126 -18.52 0.81 -1.57
C SER A 126 -19.98 0.52 -1.19
N SER A 127 -20.22 -0.29 -0.16
CA SER A 127 -21.57 -0.71 0.25
C SER A 127 -21.61 -1.30 1.67
N GLY A 128 -22.79 -1.37 2.27
CA GLY A 128 -23.00 -2.02 3.57
C GLY A 128 -22.52 -3.48 3.62
N PRO A 129 -22.85 -4.34 2.64
CA PRO A 129 -22.30 -5.69 2.54
C PRO A 129 -20.78 -5.74 2.40
N ALA A 130 -20.17 -4.82 1.64
CA ALA A 130 -18.71 -4.74 1.51
C ALA A 130 -18.04 -4.46 2.86
N ARG A 131 -18.62 -3.54 3.65
CA ARG A 131 -18.17 -3.25 5.00
C ARG A 131 -18.29 -4.46 5.92
N MET A 132 -19.38 -5.23 5.83
CA MET A 132 -19.56 -6.45 6.63
C MET A 132 -18.50 -7.51 6.27
N ILE A 133 -18.26 -7.75 4.98
CA ILE A 133 -17.21 -8.69 4.54
C ILE A 133 -15.85 -8.24 5.05
N ALA A 134 -15.53 -6.94 4.96
CA ALA A 134 -14.27 -6.41 5.48
C ALA A 134 -14.13 -6.64 6.99
N ILE A 135 -15.18 -6.42 7.78
CA ILE A 135 -15.17 -6.69 9.22
C ILE A 135 -14.93 -8.19 9.48
N VAL A 136 -15.63 -9.07 8.78
CA VAL A 136 -15.44 -10.52 8.91
C VAL A 136 -14.00 -10.93 8.56
N SER A 137 -13.44 -10.40 7.46
CA SER A 137 -12.05 -10.66 7.08
C SER A 137 -11.06 -10.19 8.14
N VAL A 138 -11.25 -9.01 8.73
CA VAL A 138 -10.42 -8.53 9.86
C VAL A 138 -10.52 -9.47 11.06
N MET A 139 -11.73 -9.88 11.45
CA MET A 139 -11.93 -10.79 12.57
C MET A 139 -11.24 -12.14 12.34
N ILE A 140 -11.32 -12.70 11.13
CA ILE A 140 -10.65 -13.97 10.79
C ILE A 140 -9.13 -13.80 10.82
N ILE A 141 -8.58 -12.66 10.37
CA ILE A 141 -7.16 -12.36 10.51
C ILE A 141 -6.75 -12.36 11.98
N LEU A 142 -7.47 -11.63 12.85
CA LEU A 142 -7.17 -11.55 14.27
C LEU A 142 -7.26 -12.92 14.96
N ILE A 143 -8.31 -13.69 14.67
CA ILE A 143 -8.47 -15.06 15.19
C ILE A 143 -7.29 -15.93 14.75
N SER A 144 -6.89 -15.85 13.47
CA SER A 144 -5.74 -16.61 12.97
C SER A 144 -4.46 -16.25 13.73
N ILE A 145 -4.19 -14.96 13.97
CA ILE A 145 -3.00 -14.53 14.73
C ILE A 145 -3.08 -15.00 16.19
N ALA A 146 -4.24 -14.88 16.83
CA ALA A 146 -4.44 -15.37 18.18
C ALA A 146 -4.18 -16.89 18.30
N ILE A 147 -4.69 -17.68 17.34
CA ILE A 147 -4.42 -19.12 17.27
C ILE A 147 -2.92 -19.40 17.14
N PHE A 148 -2.22 -18.68 16.27
CA PHE A 148 -0.77 -18.82 16.11
C PHE A 148 -0.02 -18.51 17.41
N CYS A 149 -0.42 -17.47 18.13
CA CYS A 149 0.16 -17.16 19.43
C CYS A 149 -0.13 -18.25 20.47
N ILE A 150 -1.37 -18.75 20.54
CA ILE A 150 -1.77 -19.79 21.51
C ILE A 150 -1.01 -21.11 21.24
N GLU A 151 -0.79 -21.47 19.97
CA GLU A 151 -0.01 -22.67 19.58
C GLU A 151 1.42 -22.64 20.15
N THR A 152 1.97 -21.45 20.44
CA THR A 152 3.33 -21.33 21.02
C THR A 152 3.39 -21.54 22.54
N LEU A 153 2.26 -21.56 23.24
CA LEU A 153 2.22 -21.70 24.70
C LEU A 153 2.66 -23.11 25.14
N PRO A 154 3.41 -23.23 26.24
CA PRO A 154 3.96 -24.51 26.70
C PRO A 154 2.87 -25.52 27.08
N GLU A 155 1.77 -25.06 27.67
CA GLU A 155 0.62 -25.88 28.11
C GLU A 155 0.05 -26.71 26.95
N PHE A 156 -0.21 -26.07 25.80
CA PHE A 156 -0.74 -26.73 24.60
C PHE A 156 0.32 -27.57 23.85
N ARG A 157 1.61 -27.30 24.08
CA ARG A 157 2.72 -28.08 23.52
C ARG A 157 2.97 -29.36 24.32
N GLU A 158 2.73 -29.33 25.63
CA GLU A 158 2.93 -30.46 26.54
C GLU A 158 1.77 -31.46 26.48
N ASP A 159 0.53 -31.01 26.42
CA ASP A 159 -0.64 -31.89 26.22
C ASP A 159 -0.53 -32.72 24.92
N ASN A 160 -0.06 -32.11 23.84
CA ASN A 160 0.21 -32.80 22.57
C ASN A 160 1.35 -33.84 22.66
N ARG A 161 2.30 -33.68 23.60
CA ARG A 161 3.37 -34.65 23.84
C ARG A 161 2.91 -35.80 24.74
N VAL A 162 2.12 -35.51 25.77
CA VAL A 162 1.57 -36.51 26.71
C VAL A 162 0.57 -37.43 25.99
N PHE A 163 -0.31 -36.87 25.16
CA PHE A 163 -1.29 -37.67 24.40
C PHE A 163 -0.64 -38.66 23.42
N ASN A 164 0.48 -38.28 22.80
CA ASN A 164 1.24 -39.14 21.88
C ASN A 164 2.11 -40.20 22.59
N ASN A 165 2.40 -40.01 23.88
CA ASN A 165 3.28 -40.86 24.68
C ASN A 165 2.54 -41.75 25.69
N HIS A 166 1.25 -42.02 25.53
CA HIS A 166 0.60 -43.05 26.34
C HIS A 166 1.24 -44.42 26.07
N LEU A 167 2.12 -44.84 26.98
CA LEU A 167 2.68 -46.18 27.01
C LEU A 167 1.54 -47.20 27.09
N ALA A 168 1.49 -48.13 26.13
CA ALA A 168 0.76 -49.36 26.35
C ALA A 168 1.43 -50.11 27.53
N PRO A 169 0.67 -50.81 28.40
CA PRO A 169 1.23 -51.53 29.55
C PRO A 169 2.28 -52.60 29.19
N ASN A 170 2.46 -52.91 27.91
CA ASN A 170 3.46 -53.87 27.38
C ASN A 170 4.75 -53.22 26.85
N GLY A 171 5.06 -51.96 27.18
CA GLY A 171 6.36 -51.35 26.85
C GLY A 171 6.60 -51.08 25.36
N THR A 172 5.60 -51.28 24.50
CA THR A 172 5.62 -50.81 23.12
C THR A 172 5.07 -49.39 23.07
N THR A 173 5.86 -48.46 22.54
CA THR A 173 5.39 -47.11 22.20
C THR A 173 4.39 -47.23 21.04
N ALA A 174 3.12 -47.46 21.36
CA ALA A 174 2.04 -47.32 20.40
C ALA A 174 1.82 -45.82 20.16
N GLY A 175 2.70 -45.22 19.35
CA GLY A 175 2.53 -43.85 18.87
C GLY A 175 1.27 -43.78 18.04
N LYS A 176 0.14 -43.51 18.69
CA LYS A 176 -1.13 -43.27 18.03
C LYS A 176 -0.98 -41.89 17.39
N ARG A 177 -0.51 -41.83 16.14
CA ARG A 177 -0.55 -40.61 15.32
C ARG A 177 -1.99 -40.10 15.40
N SER A 178 -2.23 -39.08 16.22
CA SER A 178 -3.48 -38.33 16.20
C SER A 178 -3.68 -37.92 14.75
N SER A 179 -4.79 -38.31 14.13
CA SER A 179 -5.01 -37.95 12.73
C SER A 179 -4.93 -36.43 12.64
N THR A 180 -4.16 -35.89 11.69
CA THR A 180 -3.96 -34.44 11.51
C THR A 180 -5.30 -33.69 11.45
N PHE A 181 -6.36 -34.38 11.00
CA PHE A 181 -7.74 -33.88 10.90
C PHE A 181 -8.51 -33.77 12.24
N THR A 182 -7.98 -34.29 13.36
CA THR A 182 -8.62 -34.18 14.68
C THR A 182 -7.99 -33.11 15.57
N ASP A 183 -6.88 -32.50 15.14
CA ASP A 183 -6.28 -31.39 15.88
C ASP A 183 -7.13 -30.12 15.71
N PRO A 184 -7.68 -29.56 16.81
CA PRO A 184 -8.48 -28.34 16.76
C PRO A 184 -7.71 -27.15 16.16
N PHE A 185 -6.39 -27.07 16.38
CA PHE A 185 -5.57 -25.99 15.84
C PHE A 185 -5.42 -26.10 14.32
N PHE A 186 -5.14 -27.30 13.81
CA PHE A 186 -5.14 -27.55 12.36
C PHE A 186 -6.49 -27.21 11.72
N LEU A 187 -7.61 -27.65 12.32
CA LEU A 187 -8.95 -27.37 11.79
C LEU A 187 -9.23 -25.86 11.71
N LEU A 188 -8.96 -25.12 12.79
CA LEU A 188 -9.16 -23.68 12.82
C LEU A 188 -8.24 -22.95 11.82
N GLU A 189 -7.00 -23.39 11.69
CA GLU A 189 -6.08 -22.86 10.68
C GLU A 189 -6.60 -23.13 9.26
N THR A 190 -7.06 -24.34 8.96
CA THR A 190 -7.67 -24.70 7.68
C THR A 190 -8.86 -23.80 7.37
N ILE A 191 -9.76 -23.55 8.33
CA ILE A 191 -10.92 -22.67 8.13
C ILE A 191 -10.47 -21.24 7.77
N CYS A 192 -9.48 -20.70 8.50
CA CYS A 192 -8.95 -19.36 8.21
C CYS A 192 -8.31 -19.29 6.82
N VAL A 193 -7.52 -20.29 6.44
CA VAL A 193 -6.84 -20.34 5.14
C VAL A 193 -7.83 -20.55 4.00
N VAL A 194 -8.89 -21.33 4.20
CA VAL A 194 -9.99 -21.47 3.23
C VAL A 194 -10.64 -20.11 2.96
N TRP A 195 -10.92 -19.33 4.01
CA TRP A 195 -11.44 -17.96 3.84
C TRP A 195 -10.48 -17.06 3.06
N PHE A 196 -9.19 -17.05 3.42
CA PHE A 196 -8.19 -16.23 2.71
C PHE A 196 -8.02 -16.66 1.25
N SER A 197 -8.07 -17.96 0.98
CA SER A 197 -7.98 -18.51 -0.37
C SER A 197 -9.22 -18.13 -1.19
N PHE A 198 -10.42 -18.21 -0.58
CA PHE A 198 -11.66 -17.77 -1.20
C PHE A 198 -11.61 -16.29 -1.58
N GLU A 199 -11.22 -15.44 -0.65
CA GLU A 199 -11.02 -14.00 -0.86
C GLU A 199 -10.05 -13.70 -2.02
N LEU A 200 -8.87 -14.34 -2.00
CA LEU A 200 -7.86 -14.19 -3.05
C LEU A 200 -8.39 -14.65 -4.40
N PHE A 201 -9.09 -15.79 -4.44
CA PHE A 201 -9.63 -16.37 -5.66
C PHE A 201 -10.72 -15.48 -6.27
N VAL A 202 -11.66 -14.99 -5.46
CA VAL A 202 -12.71 -14.07 -5.92
C VAL A 202 -12.10 -12.79 -6.47
N ARG A 203 -11.12 -12.19 -5.78
CA ARG A 203 -10.40 -11.00 -6.29
C ARG A 203 -9.67 -11.31 -7.58
N PHE A 204 -8.98 -12.44 -7.67
CA PHE A 204 -8.32 -12.86 -8.91
C PHE A 204 -9.32 -12.98 -10.06
N LEU A 205 -10.48 -13.60 -9.86
CA LEU A 205 -11.50 -13.74 -10.92
C LEU A 205 -12.11 -12.40 -11.35
N ALA A 206 -12.32 -11.50 -10.40
CA ALA A 206 -12.96 -10.20 -10.63
C ALA A 206 -11.99 -9.10 -11.11
N CYS A 207 -10.66 -9.27 -10.98
CA CYS A 207 -9.68 -8.22 -11.28
C CYS A 207 -9.70 -7.75 -12.75
N PRO A 208 -9.37 -6.47 -13.01
CA PRO A 208 -9.31 -5.89 -14.35
C PRO A 208 -8.17 -6.47 -15.21
N SER A 209 -7.02 -6.79 -14.59
CA SER A 209 -5.81 -7.26 -15.27
C SER A 209 -5.07 -8.30 -14.42
N LYS A 210 -4.97 -9.51 -14.95
CA LYS A 210 -4.29 -10.66 -14.32
C LYS A 210 -2.79 -10.42 -14.06
N PRO A 211 -1.99 -9.90 -15.01
CA PRO A 211 -0.57 -9.64 -14.74
C PRO A 211 -0.36 -8.48 -13.76
N ALA A 212 -1.24 -7.47 -13.78
CA ALA A 212 -1.17 -6.39 -12.79
C ALA A 212 -1.50 -6.90 -11.38
N PHE A 213 -2.41 -7.87 -11.26
CA PHE A 213 -2.80 -8.47 -9.99
C PHE A 213 -1.59 -9.01 -9.21
N PHE A 214 -0.68 -9.74 -9.86
CA PHE A 214 0.51 -10.30 -9.21
C PHE A 214 1.61 -9.26 -8.93
N LYS A 215 1.55 -8.07 -9.53
CA LYS A 215 2.48 -6.96 -9.26
C LYS A 215 2.01 -6.07 -8.10
N ASP A 216 0.75 -6.18 -7.71
CA ASP A 216 0.18 -5.42 -6.61
C ASP A 216 0.66 -6.01 -5.26
N ILE A 217 1.28 -5.16 -4.44
CA ILE A 217 1.84 -5.54 -3.13
C ILE A 217 0.79 -6.15 -2.20
N MET A 218 -0.46 -5.67 -2.25
CA MET A 218 -1.54 -6.17 -1.39
C MET A 218 -1.94 -7.60 -1.76
N ASN A 219 -1.95 -7.92 -3.05
CA ASN A 219 -2.25 -9.26 -3.53
C ASN A 219 -1.08 -10.22 -3.28
N VAL A 220 0.17 -9.73 -3.33
CA VAL A 220 1.36 -10.51 -2.92
C VAL A 220 1.25 -10.88 -1.43
N ILE A 221 0.86 -9.95 -0.56
CA ILE A 221 0.62 -10.22 0.86
C ILE A 221 -0.47 -11.29 1.04
N ASP A 222 -1.57 -11.22 0.28
CA ASP A 222 -2.63 -12.23 0.30
C ASP A 222 -2.13 -13.63 -0.10
N ILE A 223 -1.22 -13.73 -1.08
CA ILE A 223 -0.59 -14.99 -1.49
C ILE A 223 0.35 -15.53 -0.39
N VAL A 224 1.22 -14.67 0.15
CA VAL A 224 2.16 -15.04 1.22
C VAL A 224 1.41 -15.50 2.47
N ALA A 225 0.23 -14.95 2.75
CA ALA A 225 -0.60 -15.33 3.89
C ALA A 225 -1.13 -16.77 3.85
N ILE A 226 -1.35 -17.35 2.66
CA ILE A 226 -1.85 -18.73 2.50
C ILE A 226 -0.73 -19.74 2.21
N LEU A 227 0.41 -19.26 1.73
CA LEU A 227 1.53 -20.08 1.27
C LEU A 227 2.03 -21.09 2.32
N PRO A 228 2.22 -20.73 3.62
CA PRO A 228 2.69 -21.67 4.62
C PRO A 228 1.86 -22.94 4.74
N TYR A 229 0.53 -22.81 4.66
CA TYR A 229 -0.38 -23.94 4.77
C TYR A 229 -0.22 -24.93 3.61
N PHE A 230 -0.19 -24.42 2.37
CA PHE A 230 -0.04 -25.26 1.20
C PHE A 230 1.34 -25.91 1.10
N ILE A 231 2.40 -25.20 1.52
CA ILE A 231 3.75 -25.80 1.60
C ILE A 231 3.77 -26.92 2.64
N THR A 232 3.27 -26.69 3.86
CA THR A 232 3.22 -27.72 4.91
C THR A 232 2.43 -28.94 4.45
N LEU A 233 1.24 -28.75 3.88
CA LEU A 233 0.43 -29.85 3.37
C LEU A 233 1.14 -30.64 2.26
N GLY A 234 1.83 -29.95 1.33
CA GLY A 234 2.59 -30.61 0.26
C GLY A 234 3.78 -31.42 0.78
N LEU A 235 4.48 -30.90 1.80
CA LEU A 235 5.58 -31.60 2.47
C LEU A 235 5.06 -32.84 3.20
N ASP A 236 3.98 -32.73 3.97
CA ASP A 236 3.38 -33.84 4.71
C ASP A 236 2.95 -34.98 3.77
N LEU A 237 2.36 -34.64 2.61
CA LEU A 237 1.97 -35.62 1.59
C LEU A 237 3.19 -36.32 0.96
N SER A 238 4.30 -35.59 0.76
CA SER A 238 5.53 -36.14 0.19
C SER A 238 6.29 -37.08 1.15
N GLU A 239 6.20 -36.83 2.45
CA GLU A 239 6.82 -37.64 3.51
C GLU A 239 6.15 -39.02 3.64
N VAL A 240 4.82 -39.10 3.40
CA VAL A 240 4.08 -40.38 3.36
C VAL A 240 4.61 -41.32 2.26
N GLN A 241 5.24 -40.77 1.22
CA GLN A 241 5.70 -41.52 0.06
C GLN A 241 7.20 -41.87 0.10
N SER A 242 7.99 -41.26 1.00
CA SER A 242 9.44 -41.42 1.07
C SER A 242 9.93 -41.62 2.52
N ASN A 243 10.25 -42.86 2.88
CA ASN A 243 10.66 -43.30 4.23
C ASN A 243 12.03 -42.78 4.73
N SER A 244 12.62 -41.71 4.15
CA SER A 244 14.05 -41.40 4.31
C SER A 244 14.46 -39.92 4.55
N GLN A 245 13.56 -38.96 4.76
CA GLN A 245 13.94 -37.53 4.91
C GLN A 245 13.43 -36.81 6.17
N GLN A 246 13.47 -37.49 7.33
CA GLN A 246 12.81 -37.00 8.54
C GLN A 246 13.52 -35.86 9.30
N THR A 247 14.78 -35.53 8.99
CA THR A 247 15.57 -34.54 9.76
C THR A 247 15.66 -33.15 9.12
N THR A 248 15.77 -33.05 7.80
CA THR A 248 15.78 -31.77 7.06
C THR A 248 14.39 -31.13 6.98
N SER A 249 13.32 -31.94 6.98
CA SER A 249 11.93 -31.44 6.96
C SER A 249 11.58 -30.64 8.21
N LEU A 250 12.06 -31.03 9.40
CA LEU A 250 11.70 -30.39 10.66
C LEU A 250 12.20 -28.94 10.80
N ALA A 251 13.41 -28.64 10.30
CA ALA A 251 13.94 -27.27 10.33
C ALA A 251 13.16 -26.35 9.37
N ILE A 252 12.87 -26.85 8.18
CA ILE A 252 12.09 -26.14 7.16
C ILE A 252 10.67 -25.86 7.65
N LEU A 253 10.02 -26.84 8.29
CA LEU A 253 8.69 -26.67 8.89
C LEU A 253 8.66 -25.59 9.99
N ARG A 254 9.72 -25.44 10.79
CA ARG A 254 9.81 -24.36 11.80
C ARG A 254 9.87 -22.97 11.14
N VAL A 255 10.68 -22.82 10.09
CA VAL A 255 10.76 -21.56 9.34
C VAL A 255 9.42 -21.25 8.67
N ILE A 256 8.77 -22.23 8.05
CA ILE A 256 7.43 -22.06 7.43
C ILE A 256 6.39 -21.61 8.46
N ARG A 257 6.43 -22.16 9.68
CA ARG A 257 5.54 -21.70 10.77
C ARG A 257 5.77 -20.23 11.11
N LEU A 258 7.02 -19.76 11.14
CA LEU A 258 7.32 -18.33 11.33
C LEU A 258 6.76 -17.47 10.20
N VAL A 259 6.79 -17.95 8.95
CA VAL A 259 6.21 -17.21 7.80
C VAL A 259 4.71 -16.94 7.99
N ARG A 260 3.98 -17.77 8.76
CA ARG A 260 2.56 -17.52 9.08
C ARG A 260 2.34 -16.18 9.75
N VAL A 261 3.32 -15.63 10.50
CA VAL A 261 3.20 -14.32 11.14
C VAL A 261 2.98 -13.20 10.12
N PHE A 262 3.51 -13.34 8.89
CA PHE A 262 3.36 -12.32 7.84
C PHE A 262 1.91 -12.12 7.41
N ARG A 263 0.99 -13.05 7.69
CA ARG A 263 -0.45 -12.83 7.44
C ARG A 263 -1.01 -11.64 8.23
N ILE A 264 -0.34 -11.17 9.28
CA ILE A 264 -0.69 -9.93 9.98
C ILE A 264 -0.69 -8.73 9.03
N PHE A 265 0.19 -8.72 8.01
CA PHE A 265 0.25 -7.66 7.02
C PHE A 265 -1.00 -7.61 6.14
N LYS A 266 -1.84 -8.64 6.10
CA LYS A 266 -3.15 -8.60 5.42
C LYS A 266 -4.07 -7.52 6.01
N LEU A 267 -3.87 -7.14 7.28
CA LEU A 267 -4.54 -5.99 7.89
C LEU A 267 -4.28 -4.67 7.15
N SER A 268 -3.18 -4.56 6.39
CA SER A 268 -2.86 -3.36 5.60
C SER A 268 -3.92 -3.04 4.55
N ARG A 269 -4.63 -4.03 4.01
CA ARG A 269 -5.76 -3.80 3.09
C ARG A 269 -6.89 -3.02 3.77
N HIS A 270 -7.10 -3.25 5.06
CA HIS A 270 -8.19 -2.66 5.85
C HIS A 270 -7.75 -1.46 6.71
N SER A 271 -6.44 -1.16 6.76
CA SER A 271 -5.88 -0.06 7.53
C SER A 271 -5.24 0.99 6.61
N LYS A 272 -5.92 2.12 6.44
CA LYS A 272 -5.35 3.29 5.72
C LYS A 272 -4.03 3.75 6.34
N GLY A 273 -3.92 3.71 7.67
CA GLY A 273 -2.68 4.05 8.38
C GLY A 273 -1.50 3.16 7.98
N LEU A 274 -1.72 1.86 7.83
CA LEU A 274 -0.67 0.92 7.42
C LEU A 274 -0.30 1.07 5.93
N GLN A 275 -1.27 1.44 5.08
CA GLN A 275 -1.02 1.80 3.68
C GLN A 275 -0.16 3.07 3.57
N ILE A 276 -0.50 4.11 4.34
CA ILE A 276 0.26 5.36 4.42
C ILE A 276 1.67 5.07 4.92
N LEU A 277 1.82 4.29 6.00
CA LEU A 277 3.13 3.87 6.50
C LEU A 277 3.97 3.20 5.41
N GLY A 278 3.37 2.27 4.65
CA GLY A 278 4.05 1.61 3.53
C GLY A 278 4.48 2.57 2.43
N GLN A 279 3.64 3.56 2.08
CA GLN A 279 3.97 4.59 1.10
C GLN A 279 5.09 5.51 1.60
N THR A 280 5.02 5.95 2.86
CA THR A 280 6.04 6.79 3.50
C THR A 280 7.38 6.07 3.57
N LEU A 281 7.40 4.79 3.98
CA LEU A 281 8.60 3.98 4.00
C LEU A 281 9.18 3.82 2.60
N ARG A 282 8.35 3.52 1.59
CA ARG A 282 8.79 3.39 0.20
C ARG A 282 9.41 4.69 -0.33
N ALA A 283 8.77 5.83 -0.04
CA ALA A 283 9.28 7.15 -0.43
C ALA A 283 10.60 7.51 0.28
N SER A 284 10.77 7.04 1.51
CA SER A 284 11.92 7.36 2.36
C SER A 284 13.01 6.27 2.38
N MET A 285 12.99 5.32 1.44
CA MET A 285 13.92 4.18 1.44
C MET A 285 15.39 4.63 1.34
N ARG A 286 15.66 5.74 0.65
CA ARG A 286 17.01 6.30 0.52
C ARG A 286 17.50 6.83 1.85
N GLU A 287 16.67 7.60 2.53
CA GLU A 287 16.93 8.21 3.83
C GLU A 287 17.07 7.13 4.91
N LEU A 288 16.20 6.12 4.88
CA LEU A 288 16.28 4.95 5.76
C LEU A 288 17.58 4.16 5.52
N GLY A 289 18.00 4.01 4.28
CA GLY A 289 19.28 3.38 3.93
C GLY A 289 20.49 4.15 4.49
N LEU A 290 20.46 5.48 4.43
CA LEU A 290 21.50 6.33 5.04
C LEU A 290 21.52 6.22 6.57
N LEU A 291 20.35 6.16 7.21
CA LEU A 291 20.24 5.96 8.66
C LEU A 291 20.89 4.64 9.07
N ILE A 292 20.54 3.54 8.41
CA ILE A 292 21.12 2.21 8.69
C ILE A 292 22.63 2.21 8.44
N PHE A 293 23.09 2.89 7.38
CA PHE A 293 24.52 3.00 7.07
C PHE A 293 25.30 3.71 8.19
N PHE A 294 24.82 4.86 8.68
CA PHE A 294 25.47 5.55 9.79
C PHE A 294 25.39 4.75 11.10
N LEU A 295 24.26 4.07 11.34
CA LEU A 295 24.12 3.17 12.48
C LEU A 295 25.17 2.05 12.45
N LEU A 296 25.40 1.42 11.30
CA LEU A 296 26.41 0.37 11.14
C LEU A 296 27.84 0.87 11.40
N ILE A 297 28.17 2.07 10.91
CA ILE A 297 29.47 2.70 11.21
C ILE A 297 29.61 2.93 12.71
N GLY A 298 28.56 3.45 13.35
CA GLY A 298 28.53 3.65 14.80
C GLY A 298 28.72 2.35 15.57
N ILE A 299 27.94 1.31 15.24
CA ILE A 299 28.03 -0.02 15.86
C ILE A 299 29.46 -0.55 15.75
N ILE A 300 30.07 -0.56 14.57
CA ILE A 300 31.42 -1.08 14.38
C ILE A 300 32.45 -0.28 15.18
N LEU A 301 32.36 1.05 15.15
CA LEU A 301 33.33 1.93 15.81
C LEU A 301 33.25 1.82 17.34
N PHE A 302 32.04 1.91 17.91
CA PHE A 302 31.86 1.85 19.37
C PHE A 302 32.08 0.44 19.93
N SER A 303 31.67 -0.60 19.22
CA SER A 303 31.92 -1.98 19.62
C SER A 303 33.41 -2.33 19.59
N SER A 304 34.16 -1.79 18.63
CA SER A 304 35.62 -1.94 18.59
C SER A 304 36.27 -1.19 19.76
N ALA A 305 35.82 0.04 20.05
CA ALA A 305 36.36 0.85 21.13
C ALA A 305 36.13 0.22 22.51
N VAL A 306 34.89 -0.23 22.80
CA VAL A 306 34.57 -0.87 24.08
C VAL A 306 35.31 -2.20 24.24
N TYR A 307 35.38 -3.00 23.16
CA TYR A 307 36.16 -4.25 23.18
C TYR A 307 37.62 -3.98 23.55
N PHE A 308 38.30 -3.04 22.88
CA PHE A 308 39.70 -2.75 23.20
C PHE A 308 39.91 -2.05 24.54
N ALA A 309 38.90 -1.36 25.08
CA ALA A 309 38.97 -0.76 26.41
C ALA A 309 38.86 -1.82 27.53
N GLU A 310 38.16 -2.92 27.26
CA GLU A 310 37.78 -3.93 28.24
C GLU A 310 38.48 -5.28 28.06
N VAL A 311 39.23 -5.46 26.96
CA VAL A 311 39.87 -6.74 26.61
C VAL A 311 40.82 -7.28 27.68
N ASP A 312 41.37 -6.40 28.52
CA ASP A 312 42.28 -6.76 29.59
C ASP A 312 41.57 -7.12 30.91
N ASP A 313 40.24 -6.95 31.00
CA ASP A 313 39.43 -7.35 32.16
C ASP A 313 38.86 -8.77 31.96
N PRO A 314 39.29 -9.78 32.76
CA PRO A 314 38.80 -11.15 32.66
C PRO A 314 37.30 -11.32 32.95
N GLU A 315 36.69 -10.38 33.68
CA GLU A 315 35.27 -10.41 34.03
C GLU A 315 34.39 -9.67 33.00
N SER A 316 34.99 -9.11 31.94
CA SER A 316 34.24 -8.33 30.95
C SER A 316 33.26 -9.19 30.15
N SER A 317 32.08 -8.64 29.90
CA SER A 317 31.07 -9.24 29.03
C SER A 317 31.39 -9.09 27.54
N PHE A 318 32.38 -8.28 27.16
CA PHE A 318 32.73 -7.99 25.77
C PHE A 318 33.74 -9.00 25.22
N THR A 319 33.30 -10.24 25.01
CA THR A 319 34.15 -11.36 24.56
C THR A 319 34.66 -11.22 23.12
N SER A 320 33.92 -10.52 22.26
CA SER A 320 34.31 -10.25 20.88
C SER A 320 33.64 -8.98 20.35
N ILE A 321 34.20 -8.38 19.29
CA ILE A 321 33.59 -7.20 18.64
C ILE A 321 32.17 -7.50 18.13
N PRO A 322 31.88 -8.64 17.45
CA PRO A 322 30.51 -8.97 17.06
C PRO A 322 29.54 -9.16 18.24
N ASP A 323 30.01 -9.72 19.37
CA ASP A 323 29.17 -9.83 20.57
C ASP A 323 28.85 -8.44 21.15
N ALA A 324 29.82 -7.52 21.08
CA ALA A 324 29.66 -6.13 21.49
C ALA A 324 28.71 -5.32 20.59
N PHE A 325 28.37 -5.77 19.37
CA PHE A 325 27.39 -5.09 18.51
C PHE A 325 26.00 -4.92 19.14
N TRP A 326 25.66 -5.77 20.12
CA TRP A 326 24.38 -5.71 20.83
C TRP A 326 24.30 -4.54 21.83
N TRP A 327 25.43 -4.13 22.40
CA TRP A 327 25.51 -3.07 23.41
C TRP A 327 25.46 -1.68 22.77
#